data_AF-A0A963J1B8-F1
#
_entry.id   AF-A0A963J1B8-F1
#
_cell.length_a   1.000
_cell.length_b   1.000
_cell.length_c   1.000
_cell.angle_alpha   90.00
_cell.angle_beta   90.00
_cell.angle_gamma   90.00
#
_symmetry.space_group_name_H-M   'P 1'
#
loop_
_entity.id
_entity.type
_entity.pdbx_description
1 polymer ?
#
loop_
_entity_poly.entity_id
_entity_poly.type
_entity_poly.pdbx_seq_one_letter_code
_entity_poly.pdbx_strand_id
1 'polypeptide(L)' 'MSVVTVYVPCDSAALAVGADAVAQCIAQEAAARGLDVHIVRNGSRGLFWLEPLVEVATPAG' A
#
# COMPACT_ATOMS: atom_id res chain seq x y z
N MET A 1 -5.75 8.25 17.96
CA MET A 1 -6.04 7.14 17.03
C MET A 1 -4.71 6.52 16.65
N SER A 2 -4.59 5.20 16.60
CA SER A 2 -3.37 4.55 16.08
C SER A 2 -3.31 4.76 14.57
N VAL A 3 -2.16 5.21 14.07
CA VAL A 3 -1.90 5.33 12.64
C VAL A 3 -1.99 3.96 12.00
N VAL A 4 -2.73 3.83 10.90
CA VAL A 4 -2.79 2.56 10.14
C VAL A 4 -1.61 2.53 9.17
N THR A 5 -0.78 1.51 9.26
CA THR A 5 0.32 1.30 8.29
C THR A 5 -0.16 0.42 7.15
N VAL A 6 0.01 0.90 5.93
CA VAL A 6 -0.33 0.19 4.69
C VAL A 6 0.94 0.01 3.87
N TYR A 7 1.24 -1.20 3.43
CA TYR A 7 2.38 -1.51 2.58
C TYR A 7 1.92 -1.61 1.14
N VAL A 8 2.57 -0.87 0.24
CA VAL A 8 2.31 -0.90 -1.19
C VAL A 8 3.63 -1.11 -1.92
N PRO A 9 3.82 -2.23 -2.64
CA PRO A 9 5.07 -2.52 -3.33
C PRO A 9 5.51 -1.44 -4.33
N CYS A 10 6.81 -1.29 -4.53
CA CYS A 10 7.43 -0.35 -5.46
C CYS A 10 8.61 -0.95 -6.25
N ASP A 11 8.73 -2.28 -6.32
CA ASP A 11 9.62 -2.94 -7.27
C ASP A 11 9.05 -2.86 -8.70
N SER A 12 9.88 -3.20 -9.69
CA SER A 12 9.53 -3.05 -11.11
C SER A 12 8.29 -3.82 -11.53
N ALA A 13 8.02 -5.01 -10.97
CA ALA A 13 6.86 -5.81 -11.34
C ALA A 13 5.57 -5.16 -10.82
N ALA A 14 5.57 -4.72 -9.56
CA ALA A 14 4.44 -4.00 -8.97
C ALA A 14 4.17 -2.66 -9.66
N LEU A 15 5.23 -1.91 -9.97
CA LEU A 15 5.12 -0.65 -10.72
C LEU A 15 4.54 -0.87 -12.11
N ALA A 16 4.94 -1.94 -12.82
CA ALA A 16 4.43 -2.26 -14.16
C ALA A 16 2.92 -2.52 -14.20
N VAL A 17 2.31 -2.94 -13.08
CA VAL A 17 0.87 -3.16 -12.93
C VAL A 17 0.16 -2.04 -12.17
N GLY A 18 0.82 -0.90 -11.96
CA GLY A 18 0.19 0.33 -11.48
C GLY A 18 0.23 0.57 -9.97
N ALA A 19 1.19 -0.01 -9.23
CA ALA A 19 1.29 0.18 -7.78
C ALA A 19 1.41 1.64 -7.32
N ASP A 20 1.98 2.54 -8.13
CA ASP A 20 2.02 3.97 -7.80
C ASP A 20 0.63 4.63 -7.80
N ALA A 21 -0.22 4.27 -8.76
CA ALA A 21 -1.59 4.74 -8.81
C ALA A 21 -2.39 4.24 -7.60
N VAL A 22 -2.13 2.99 -7.17
CA VAL A 22 -2.74 2.44 -5.95
C VAL A 22 -2.30 3.20 -4.70
N ALA A 23 -1.00 3.43 -4.52
CA ALA A 23 -0.49 4.20 -3.38
C ALA A 23 -1.08 5.62 -3.34
N GLN A 24 -1.17 6.29 -4.49
CA GLN A 24 -1.74 7.63 -4.58
C GLN A 24 -3.24 7.64 -4.25
N CYS A 25 -4.01 6.68 -4.76
CA CYS A 25 -5.44 6.54 -4.48
C CYS A 25 -5.69 6.33 -2.98
N ILE A 26 -4.90 5.47 -2.32
CA ILE A 26 -4.99 5.24 -0.87
C ILE A 26 -4.73 6.53 -0.10
N ALA A 27 -3.69 7.29 -0.46
CA ALA A 27 -3.36 8.56 0.19
C ALA A 27 -4.50 9.59 0.04
N GLN A 28 -5.09 9.69 -1.16
CA GLN A 28 -6.19 10.60 -1.45
C GLN A 28 -7.45 10.23 -0.65
N GLU A 29 -7.81 8.94 -0.60
CA GLU A 29 -8.96 8.47 0.17
C GLU A 29 -8.76 8.64 1.68
N ALA A 30 -7.55 8.38 2.19
CA ALA A 30 -7.22 8.63 3.58
C ALA A 30 -7.40 10.12 3.94
N ALA A 31 -6.87 11.01 3.10
CA ALA A 31 -7.03 12.46 3.26
C ALA A 31 -8.50 12.90 3.19
N ALA A 32 -9.25 12.39 2.21
CA ALA A 32 -10.68 12.70 2.04
C ALA A 32 -11.53 12.28 3.24
N ARG A 33 -11.12 11.22 3.94
CA ARG A 33 -11.79 10.69 5.14
C ARG A 33 -11.22 11.22 6.46
N GLY A 34 -10.17 12.05 6.41
CA GLY A 34 -9.48 12.55 7.60
C GLY A 34 -8.82 11.42 8.42
N LEU A 35 -8.39 10.34 7.77
CA LEU A 35 -7.72 9.21 8.40
C LEU A 35 -6.20 9.38 8.32
N ASP A 36 -5.51 9.08 9.41
CA ASP A 36 -4.06 9.05 9.46
C ASP A 36 -3.54 7.68 9.01
N VAL A 37 -3.03 7.62 7.78
CA VAL A 37 -2.52 6.40 7.13
C VAL A 37 -1.07 6.62 6.74
N HIS A 38 -0.19 5.74 7.21
CA HIS A 38 1.21 5.71 6.85
C HIS A 38 1.44 4.67 5.73
N ILE A 39 1.74 5.15 4.52
CA ILE A 39 2.01 4.28 3.38
C ILE A 39 3.50 3.98 3.28
N VAL A 40 3.87 2.71 3.45
CA VAL A 40 5.24 2.23 3.28
C VAL A 40 5.40 1.64 1.89
N ARG A 41 6.42 2.10 1.15
CA ARG A 41 6.78 1.57 -0.17
C ARG A 41 7.83 0.46 -0.02
N ASN A 42 7.40 -0.80 -0.10
CA ASN A 42 8.23 -1.99 0.09
C ASN A 42 8.58 -2.70 -1.24
N GLY A 43 9.40 -3.75 -1.20
CA GLY A 43 9.55 -4.66 -2.34
C GLY A 43 8.45 -5.71 -2.37
N SER A 44 8.18 -6.28 -3.56
CA SER A 44 7.25 -7.41 -3.75
C SER A 44 7.62 -8.63 -2.90
N ARG A 45 6.59 -9.39 -2.55
CA ARG A 45 6.71 -10.73 -1.96
C ARG A 45 7.04 -11.82 -2.99
N GLY A 46 7.16 -11.48 -4.28
CA GLY A 46 7.39 -12.42 -5.38
C GLY A 46 6.12 -13.12 -5.89
N LEU A 47 4.95 -12.76 -5.36
CA LEU A 47 3.65 -13.29 -5.77
C LEU A 47 3.08 -12.45 -6.92
N PHE A 48 3.80 -12.37 -8.05
CA PHE A 48 3.52 -11.38 -9.11
C PHE A 48 2.10 -11.44 -9.70
N TRP A 49 1.38 -12.56 -9.56
CA TRP A 49 -0.01 -12.69 -10.01
C TRP A 49 -1.01 -11.94 -9.11
N LEU A 50 -0.61 -11.52 -7.90
CA LEU A 50 -1.42 -10.72 -6.98
C LEU A 50 -1.02 -9.26 -6.93
N GLU A 51 0.01 -8.86 -7.69
CA GLU A 51 0.43 -7.47 -7.69
C GLU A 51 -0.63 -6.56 -8.34
N PRO A 52 -0.90 -5.36 -7.79
CA PRO A 52 -0.29 -4.77 -6.59
C PRO A 52 -0.80 -5.40 -5.26
N LEU A 53 0.07 -6.06 -4.50
CA LEU A 53 -0.29 -6.70 -3.23
C LEU A 53 -0.21 -5.68 -2.09
N VAL A 54 -1.37 -5.11 -1.74
CA VAL A 54 -1.47 -4.19 -0.60
C VAL A 54 -1.62 -4.98 0.70
N GLU A 55 -0.74 -4.71 1.67
CA GLU A 55 -0.80 -5.31 3.01
C GLU A 55 -1.17 -4.24 4.05
N VAL A 56 -1.88 -4.61 5.11
CA VAL A 56 -2.26 -3.70 6.21
C VAL A 56 -1.73 -4.27 7.51
N ALA A 57 -0.96 -3.48 8.26
CA ALA A 57 -0.47 -3.89 9.57
C ALA A 57 -1.65 -4.07 10.54
N THR A 58 -1.72 -5.22 11.20
CA THR A 58 -2.72 -5.47 12.24
C THR A 58 -2.05 -5.77 13.58
N PRO A 59 -2.77 -5.68 14.72
CA PRO A 59 -2.23 -6.10 16.01
C PRO A 59 -1.83 -7.58 16.08
N ALA A 60 -2.34 -8.43 15.17
CA ALA A 60 -2.07 -9.87 15.14
C ALA A 60 -0.89 -10.25 14.24
N GLY A 61 -0.24 -9.28 13.59
CA GLY A 61 0.63 -9.50 12.44
C GLY A 61 0.00 -8.94 11.18
#